data_AF-A0A836CB97-F1
#
_entry.id   AF-A0A836CB97-F1
#
_cell.length_a   1.000
_cell.length_b   1.000
_cell.length_c   1.000
_cell.angle_alpha   90.00
_cell.angle_beta   90.00
_cell.angle_gamma   90.00
#
_symmetry.space_group_name_H-M   'P 1'
#
loop_
_entity.id
_entity.type
_entity.pdbx_description
1 polymer ?
#
loop_
_entity_poly.entity_id
_entity_poly.type
_entity_poly.pdbx_seq_one_letter_code
_entity_poly.pdbx_strand_id
1 'polypeptide(L)'
;MASVDIDAVAECMRRMPSDFNMQFSGMSRLSFVSHCPESWPKIARAGGCEVLIQAMATHSDSAELQRLGCYEMAELAGEEENLTSIHRAGADATVVKTMLAHPSIESIQAFGTCSLALLTKLRDSRVLLSSVEGREVIFAAMSAFSNSTVLQGAACSAVANLAMDGEDRETLLALGARQLIEAAVAQFSENSVQTFGKIALGNLGIEGPFPRLVAQVDASGLVSLPPAAALHTSNRCAARGCDAAGTKRCGRCRVVKYCSKTCQAGHWAEHKRVCESLN
;
A
#
# COMPACT_ATOMS: atom_id res chain seq x y z
N MET A 1 -1.94 29.80 4.26
CA MET A 1 -2.85 28.63 4.34
C MET A 1 -3.23 28.47 5.80
N ALA A 2 -4.52 28.41 6.13
CA ALA A 2 -4.96 28.18 7.50
C ALA A 2 -4.40 26.84 8.01
N SER A 3 -3.79 26.83 9.18
CA SER A 3 -3.35 25.60 9.85
C SER A 3 -4.57 24.72 10.10
N VAL A 4 -4.57 23.49 9.59
CA VAL A 4 -5.60 22.50 9.95
C VAL A 4 -5.46 22.19 11.44
N ASP A 5 -6.54 22.33 12.18
CA ASP A 5 -6.62 21.91 13.58
C ASP A 5 -6.89 20.40 13.63
N ILE A 6 -5.80 19.64 13.79
CA ILE A 6 -5.83 18.16 13.77
C ILE A 6 -6.65 17.61 14.94
N ASP A 7 -6.56 18.23 16.12
CA ASP A 7 -7.29 17.80 17.31
C ASP A 7 -8.80 18.01 17.13
N ALA A 8 -9.20 19.16 16.59
CA ALA A 8 -10.60 19.44 16.29
C ALA A 8 -11.18 18.49 15.23
N VAL A 9 -10.41 18.17 14.18
CA VAL A 9 -10.84 17.22 13.14
C VAL A 9 -11.02 15.83 13.74
N ALA A 10 -10.03 15.33 14.49
CA ALA A 10 -10.09 14.02 15.13
C ALA A 10 -11.27 13.92 16.11
N GLU A 11 -11.51 14.96 16.91
CA GLU A 11 -12.64 15.00 17.84
C GLU A 11 -13.99 15.00 17.12
N CYS A 12 -14.14 15.76 16.03
CA CYS A 12 -15.37 15.74 15.25
C CYS A 12 -15.65 14.35 14.66
N MET A 13 -14.62 13.67 14.15
CA MET A 13 -14.75 12.30 13.66
C MET A 13 -15.15 11.34 14.80
N ARG A 14 -14.58 11.45 16.00
CA ARG A 14 -14.98 10.60 17.14
C ARG A 14 -16.44 10.82 17.57
N ARG A 15 -16.93 12.06 17.52
CA ARG A 15 -18.30 12.41 17.95
C ARG A 15 -19.38 11.98 16.96
N MET A 16 -19.03 11.84 15.68
CA MET A 16 -19.98 11.53 14.61
C MET A 16 -19.50 10.31 13.81
N PRO A 17 -19.31 9.14 14.44
CA PRO A 17 -18.70 7.97 13.79
C PRO A 17 -19.55 7.42 12.65
N SER A 18 -20.88 7.56 12.71
CA SER A 18 -21.82 7.06 11.70
C SER A 18 -22.11 8.07 10.57
N ASP A 19 -21.65 9.32 10.68
CA ASP A 19 -21.84 10.31 9.63
C ASP A 19 -20.75 10.15 8.57
N PHE A 20 -21.13 9.55 7.44
CA PHE A 20 -20.22 9.28 6.33
C PHE A 20 -19.50 10.54 5.83
N ASN A 21 -20.22 11.65 5.68
CA ASN A 21 -19.62 12.87 5.13
C ASN A 21 -18.61 13.48 6.11
N MET A 22 -18.90 13.41 7.40
CA MET A 22 -17.96 13.82 8.45
C MET A 22 -16.71 12.93 8.46
N GLN A 23 -16.90 11.60 8.46
CA GLN A 23 -15.77 10.65 8.46
C GLN A 23 -14.90 10.84 7.21
N PHE A 24 -15.52 10.89 6.03
CA PHE A 24 -14.81 11.05 4.77
C PHE A 24 -14.06 12.39 4.68
N SER A 25 -14.71 13.48 5.05
CA SER A 25 -14.10 14.81 5.05
C SER A 25 -12.97 14.91 6.07
N GLY A 26 -13.18 14.39 7.28
CA GLY A 26 -12.17 14.37 8.33
C GLY A 26 -10.94 13.55 7.93
N MET A 27 -11.14 12.34 7.42
CA MET A 27 -10.08 11.48 6.89
C MET A 27 -9.30 12.16 5.76
N SER A 28 -9.99 12.82 4.83
CA SER A 28 -9.35 13.57 3.74
C SER A 28 -8.49 14.73 4.25
N ARG A 29 -8.92 15.39 5.34
CA ARG A 29 -8.14 16.48 5.97
C ARG A 29 -6.91 15.95 6.69
N LEU A 30 -7.03 14.85 7.41
CA LEU A 30 -5.89 14.17 8.03
C LEU A 30 -4.88 13.71 6.97
N SER A 31 -5.38 13.13 5.87
CA SER A 31 -4.54 12.72 4.75
C SER A 31 -3.82 13.88 4.07
N PHE A 32 -4.50 15.02 3.92
CA PHE A 32 -3.84 16.20 3.36
C PHE A 32 -2.66 16.68 4.20
N VAL A 33 -2.77 16.63 5.54
CA VAL A 33 -1.68 17.09 6.42
C VAL A 33 -0.57 16.07 6.60
N SER A 34 -0.86 14.77 6.49
CA SER A 34 0.14 13.70 6.65
C SER A 34 1.25 13.73 5.58
N HIS A 35 1.02 14.41 4.46
CA HIS A 35 2.05 14.71 3.45
C HIS A 35 3.16 15.66 3.95
N CYS A 36 2.99 16.26 5.14
CA CYS A 36 4.02 17.02 5.83
C CYS A 36 4.52 16.20 7.03
N PRO A 37 5.76 15.68 7.02
CA PRO A 37 6.34 14.90 8.11
C PRO A 37 6.23 15.57 9.49
N GLU A 38 6.33 16.90 9.53
CA GLU A 38 6.24 17.70 10.75
C GLU A 38 4.86 17.64 11.42
N SER A 39 3.84 17.15 10.71
CA SER A 39 2.48 16.98 11.23
C SER A 39 2.30 15.67 12.00
N TRP A 40 3.12 14.64 11.78
CA TRP A 40 2.85 13.30 12.33
C TRP A 40 2.82 13.25 13.85
N PRO A 41 3.70 13.94 14.60
CA PRO A 41 3.59 13.95 16.06
C PRO A 41 2.24 14.51 16.52
N LYS A 42 1.62 15.41 15.76
CA LYS A 42 0.27 15.94 16.05
C LYS A 42 -0.82 14.92 15.70
N ILE A 43 -0.73 14.27 14.53
CA ILE A 43 -1.66 13.20 14.12
C ILE A 43 -1.65 12.06 15.14
N ALA A 44 -0.46 11.62 15.55
CA ALA A 44 -0.31 10.56 16.56
C ALA A 44 -0.89 10.97 17.92
N ARG A 45 -0.58 12.19 18.42
CA ARG A 45 -1.17 12.68 19.69
C ARG A 45 -2.68 12.82 19.65
N ALA A 46 -3.25 13.15 18.49
CA ALA A 46 -4.68 13.24 18.29
C ALA A 46 -5.36 11.85 18.13
N GLY A 47 -4.62 10.74 18.26
CA GLY A 47 -5.16 9.39 18.02
C GLY A 47 -5.61 9.20 16.57
N GLY A 48 -4.90 9.81 15.62
CA GLY A 48 -5.28 9.83 14.22
C GLY A 48 -5.40 8.42 13.63
N CYS A 49 -4.51 7.49 13.99
CA CYS A 49 -4.59 6.10 13.53
C CYS A 49 -5.87 5.41 14.02
N GLU A 50 -6.22 5.57 15.29
CA GLU A 50 -7.42 5.01 15.89
C GLU A 50 -8.69 5.59 15.26
N VAL A 51 -8.70 6.90 14.99
CA VAL A 51 -9.81 7.57 14.31
C VAL A 51 -9.98 7.08 12.87
N LEU A 52 -8.88 6.91 12.13
CA LEU A 52 -8.90 6.36 10.77
C LEU A 52 -9.44 4.92 10.75
N ILE A 53 -8.94 4.08 11.65
CA ILE A 53 -9.37 2.67 11.77
C ILE A 53 -10.83 2.58 12.19
N GLN A 54 -11.29 3.42 13.13
CA GLN A 54 -12.70 3.46 13.52
C GLN A 54 -13.60 3.88 12.36
N ALA A 55 -13.18 4.86 11.55
CA ALA A 55 -13.91 5.28 10.36
C ALA A 55 -14.02 4.13 9.35
N MET A 56 -12.90 3.44 9.08
CA MET A 56 -12.87 2.26 8.19
C MET A 56 -13.77 1.13 8.72
N ALA A 57 -13.74 0.86 10.02
CA ALA A 57 -14.58 -0.17 10.63
C ALA A 57 -16.08 0.18 10.59
N THR A 58 -16.42 1.46 10.80
CA THR A 58 -17.82 1.91 10.83
C THR A 58 -18.44 1.98 9.44
N HIS A 59 -17.63 2.27 8.42
CA HIS A 59 -18.06 2.39 7.02
C HIS A 59 -17.41 1.31 6.13
N SER A 60 -17.39 0.06 6.62
CA SER A 60 -16.80 -1.09 5.94
C SER A 60 -17.27 -1.27 4.51
N ASP A 61 -18.53 -0.94 4.22
CA ASP A 61 -19.15 -1.16 2.91
C ASP A 61 -18.79 -0.07 1.89
N SER A 62 -18.31 1.09 2.35
CA SER A 62 -17.96 2.20 1.45
C SER A 62 -16.57 2.01 0.85
N ALA A 63 -16.52 1.49 -0.37
CA ALA A 63 -15.29 1.36 -1.14
C ALA A 63 -14.47 2.67 -1.23
N GLU A 64 -15.14 3.82 -1.28
CA GLU A 64 -14.47 5.12 -1.36
C GLU A 64 -13.70 5.45 -0.07
N LEU A 65 -14.34 5.26 1.08
CA LEU A 65 -13.71 5.47 2.38
C LEU A 65 -12.65 4.41 2.65
N GLN A 66 -12.90 3.15 2.31
CA GLN A 66 -11.91 2.07 2.44
C GLN A 66 -10.66 2.34 1.60
N ARG A 67 -10.82 2.82 0.36
CA ARG A 67 -9.70 3.20 -0.51
C ARG A 67 -8.86 4.32 0.12
N LEU A 68 -9.50 5.36 0.63
CA LEU A 68 -8.81 6.47 1.29
C LEU A 68 -8.12 6.01 2.58
N GLY A 69 -8.77 5.16 3.36
CA GLY A 69 -8.21 4.57 4.57
C GLY A 69 -6.97 3.74 4.28
N CYS A 70 -7.04 2.76 3.37
CA CYS A 70 -5.87 1.95 2.99
C CYS A 70 -4.72 2.82 2.45
N TYR A 71 -5.03 3.85 1.67
CA TYR A 71 -4.03 4.81 1.19
C TYR A 71 -3.32 5.50 2.35
N GLU A 72 -4.08 6.06 3.28
CA GLU A 72 -3.52 6.79 4.43
C GLU A 72 -2.68 5.88 5.32
N MET A 73 -3.14 4.64 5.57
CA MET A 73 -2.36 3.67 6.34
C MET A 73 -1.03 3.32 5.66
N ALA A 74 -1.00 3.27 4.33
CA ALA A 74 0.23 3.03 3.57
C ALA A 74 1.16 4.25 3.53
N GLU A 75 0.62 5.48 3.53
CA GLU A 75 1.43 6.70 3.69
C GLU A 75 2.08 6.74 5.07
N LEU A 76 1.27 6.59 6.13
CA LEU A 76 1.74 6.67 7.51
C LEU A 76 2.76 5.56 7.82
N ALA A 77 2.57 4.36 7.26
CA ALA A 77 3.48 3.23 7.42
C ALA A 77 4.79 3.38 6.63
N GLY A 78 4.91 4.38 5.74
CA GLY A 78 6.18 4.69 5.07
C GLY A 78 7.27 5.13 6.05
N GLU A 79 6.88 5.47 7.28
CA GLU A 79 7.70 6.14 8.27
C GLU A 79 7.86 5.24 9.48
N GLU A 80 9.08 4.79 9.70
CA GLU A 80 9.37 3.69 10.61
C GLU A 80 8.94 3.99 12.06
N GLU A 81 9.06 5.25 12.47
CA GLU A 81 8.65 5.75 13.78
C GLU A 81 7.14 5.57 14.04
N ASN A 82 6.31 5.54 12.99
CA ASN A 82 4.87 5.41 13.09
C ASN A 82 4.41 3.95 13.20
N LEU A 83 5.20 2.99 12.72
CA LEU A 83 4.78 1.59 12.55
C LEU A 83 4.23 1.00 13.85
N THR A 84 4.91 1.22 14.98
CA THR A 84 4.48 0.66 16.27
C THR A 84 3.12 1.20 16.71
N SER A 85 2.87 2.49 16.50
CA SER A 85 1.59 3.12 16.83
C SER A 85 0.47 2.63 15.89
N ILE A 86 0.78 2.51 14.60
CA ILE A 86 -0.13 1.98 13.58
C ILE A 86 -0.55 0.54 13.93
N HIS A 87 0.41 -0.34 14.24
CA HIS A 87 0.15 -1.71 14.66
C HIS A 87 -0.71 -1.77 15.93
N ARG A 88 -0.35 -0.99 16.98
CA ARG A 88 -1.10 -0.95 18.24
C ARG A 88 -2.54 -0.47 18.07
N ALA A 89 -2.80 0.39 17.10
CA ALA A 89 -4.15 0.84 16.77
C ALA A 89 -4.99 -0.25 16.06
N GLY A 90 -4.40 -1.39 15.67
CA GLY A 90 -5.08 -2.51 15.01
C GLY A 90 -5.15 -2.37 13.49
N ALA A 91 -4.22 -1.62 12.90
CA ALA A 91 -4.17 -1.34 11.46
C ALA A 91 -4.10 -2.60 10.61
N ASP A 92 -3.20 -3.54 10.95
CA ASP A 92 -2.92 -4.70 10.11
C ASP A 92 -4.20 -5.54 9.93
N ALA A 93 -4.88 -5.84 11.04
CA ALA A 93 -6.14 -6.59 11.03
C ALA A 93 -7.25 -5.85 10.28
N THR A 94 -7.32 -4.53 10.40
CA THR A 94 -8.33 -3.71 9.71
C THR A 94 -8.09 -3.69 8.21
N VAL A 95 -6.83 -3.56 7.78
CA VAL A 95 -6.45 -3.58 6.36
C VAL A 95 -6.72 -4.96 5.76
N VAL A 96 -6.37 -6.06 6.44
CA VAL A 96 -6.72 -7.43 6.00
C VAL A 96 -8.22 -7.57 5.78
N LYS A 97 -9.04 -7.20 6.78
CA LYS A 97 -10.52 -7.25 6.66
C LYS A 97 -11.04 -6.40 5.51
N THR A 98 -10.46 -5.21 5.31
CA THR A 98 -10.84 -4.30 4.23
C THR A 98 -10.57 -4.91 2.86
N MET A 99 -9.39 -5.50 2.68
CA MET A 99 -9.03 -6.19 1.44
C MET A 99 -9.93 -7.40 1.18
N LEU A 100 -10.30 -8.16 2.21
CA LEU A 100 -11.23 -9.29 2.07
C LEU A 100 -12.66 -8.85 1.73
N ALA A 101 -13.10 -7.71 2.24
CA ALA A 101 -14.43 -7.15 1.95
C ALA A 101 -14.52 -6.53 0.54
N HIS A 102 -13.40 -6.08 -0.04
CA HIS A 102 -13.34 -5.41 -1.35
C HIS A 102 -12.37 -6.08 -2.34
N PRO A 103 -12.53 -7.38 -2.63
CA PRO A 103 -11.55 -8.14 -3.41
C PRO A 103 -11.46 -7.70 -4.88
N SER A 104 -12.50 -7.05 -5.41
CA SER A 104 -12.57 -6.63 -6.81
C SER A 104 -12.07 -5.21 -7.07
N ILE A 105 -11.60 -4.48 -6.05
CA ILE A 105 -11.21 -3.08 -6.17
C ILE A 105 -9.69 -2.95 -6.12
N GLU A 106 -9.07 -2.79 -7.30
CA GLU A 106 -7.61 -2.74 -7.46
C GLU A 106 -6.94 -1.75 -6.51
N SER A 107 -7.49 -0.54 -6.39
CA SER A 107 -6.88 0.50 -5.54
C SER A 107 -6.87 0.11 -4.05
N ILE A 108 -7.94 -0.51 -3.53
CA ILE A 108 -7.98 -0.99 -2.15
C ILE A 108 -6.94 -2.10 -1.96
N GLN A 109 -6.86 -3.04 -2.90
CA GLN A 109 -5.88 -4.12 -2.83
C GLN A 109 -4.45 -3.58 -2.90
N ALA A 110 -4.15 -2.65 -3.82
CA ALA A 110 -2.81 -2.11 -4.01
C ALA A 110 -2.35 -1.32 -2.77
N PHE A 111 -3.19 -0.43 -2.24
CA PHE A 111 -2.88 0.33 -1.03
C PHE A 111 -2.82 -0.57 0.21
N GLY A 112 -3.76 -1.52 0.33
CA GLY A 112 -3.78 -2.47 1.43
C GLY A 112 -2.53 -3.35 1.46
N THR A 113 -2.17 -3.97 0.33
CA THR A 113 -0.93 -4.74 0.19
C THR A 113 0.30 -3.89 0.48
N CYS A 114 0.35 -2.64 0.03
CA CYS A 114 1.42 -1.70 0.38
C CYS A 114 1.52 -1.45 1.88
N SER A 115 0.40 -1.16 2.54
CA SER A 115 0.36 -0.93 3.99
C SER A 115 0.85 -2.16 4.75
N LEU A 116 0.36 -3.36 4.41
CA LEU A 116 0.79 -4.60 5.02
C LEU A 116 2.29 -4.88 4.77
N ALA A 117 2.78 -4.65 3.54
CA ALA A 117 4.19 -4.82 3.20
C ALA A 117 5.11 -3.92 4.05
N LEU A 118 4.73 -2.66 4.28
CA LEU A 118 5.45 -1.75 5.15
C LEU A 118 5.43 -2.22 6.61
N LEU A 119 4.26 -2.67 7.09
CA LEU A 119 4.07 -3.17 8.45
C LEU A 119 4.82 -4.47 8.72
N THR A 120 5.12 -5.31 7.72
CA THR A 120 5.97 -6.50 7.90
C THR A 120 7.39 -6.19 8.40
N LYS A 121 7.82 -4.93 8.47
CA LYS A 121 9.03 -4.55 9.20
C LYS A 121 8.94 -4.86 10.70
N LEU A 122 7.74 -4.77 11.28
CA LEU A 122 7.48 -5.15 12.66
C LEU A 122 7.28 -6.66 12.79
N ARG A 123 7.95 -7.25 13.79
CA ARG A 123 7.80 -8.67 14.11
C ARG A 123 6.35 -9.03 14.47
N ASP A 124 5.67 -8.18 15.25
CA ASP A 124 4.30 -8.46 15.69
C ASP A 124 3.32 -8.46 14.50
N SER A 125 3.48 -7.54 13.55
CA SER A 125 2.72 -7.55 12.29
C SER A 125 3.03 -8.78 11.43
N ARG A 126 4.29 -9.25 11.39
CA ARG A 126 4.62 -10.52 10.70
C ARG A 126 3.88 -11.70 11.34
N VAL A 127 3.89 -11.81 12.67
CA VAL A 127 3.18 -12.89 13.39
C VAL A 127 1.68 -12.89 13.03
N LEU A 128 1.04 -11.73 12.97
CA LEU A 128 -0.36 -11.61 12.54
C LEU A 128 -0.56 -12.05 11.09
N LEU A 129 0.30 -11.56 10.19
CA LEU A 129 0.25 -11.86 8.75
C LEU A 129 0.69 -13.29 8.41
N SER A 130 1.30 -14.00 9.36
CA SER A 130 1.65 -15.41 9.24
C SER A 130 0.48 -16.35 9.50
N SER A 131 -0.69 -15.83 9.87
CA SER A 131 -1.95 -16.57 9.76
C SER A 131 -2.25 -16.94 8.30
N VAL A 132 -3.03 -18.00 8.09
CA VAL A 132 -3.48 -18.42 6.74
C VAL A 132 -4.21 -17.27 6.05
N GLU A 133 -5.15 -16.62 6.75
CA GLU A 133 -5.93 -15.50 6.23
C GLU A 133 -5.04 -14.31 5.81
N GLY A 134 -4.02 -13.96 6.61
CA GLY A 134 -3.08 -12.88 6.30
C GLY A 134 -2.22 -13.14 5.06
N ARG A 135 -1.90 -14.40 4.78
CA ARG A 135 -1.15 -14.80 3.57
C ARG A 135 -2.06 -14.87 2.34
N GLU A 136 -3.22 -15.49 2.51
CA GLU A 136 -4.20 -15.67 1.44
C GLU A 136 -4.68 -14.33 0.89
N VAL A 137 -4.88 -13.30 1.72
CA VAL A 137 -5.30 -11.99 1.22
C VAL A 137 -4.26 -11.35 0.30
N ILE A 138 -2.96 -11.51 0.59
CA ILE A 138 -1.88 -11.00 -0.28
C ILE A 138 -1.84 -11.78 -1.60
N PHE A 139 -2.01 -13.11 -1.57
CA PHE A 139 -1.94 -13.96 -2.76
C PHE A 139 -3.18 -13.85 -3.64
N ALA A 140 -4.36 -13.69 -3.03
CA ALA A 140 -5.60 -13.39 -3.71
C ALA A 140 -5.49 -12.04 -4.45
N ALA A 141 -4.93 -11.02 -3.79
CA ALA A 141 -4.66 -9.72 -4.41
C ALA A 141 -3.69 -9.84 -5.59
N MET A 142 -2.58 -10.58 -5.44
CA MET A 142 -1.63 -10.84 -6.53
C MET A 142 -2.30 -11.52 -7.73
N SER A 143 -3.17 -12.49 -7.47
CA SER A 143 -3.86 -13.27 -8.50
C SER A 143 -4.91 -12.43 -9.22
N ALA A 144 -5.72 -11.67 -8.48
CA ALA A 144 -6.79 -10.84 -9.04
C ALA A 144 -6.26 -9.64 -9.85
N PHE A 145 -5.09 -9.12 -9.48
CA PHE A 145 -4.49 -7.93 -10.10
C PHE A 145 -3.07 -8.20 -10.59
N SER A 146 -2.90 -9.26 -11.37
CA SER A 146 -1.63 -9.67 -11.96
C SER A 146 -0.97 -8.59 -12.84
N ASN A 147 -1.77 -7.68 -13.42
CA ASN A 147 -1.28 -6.58 -14.25
C ASN A 147 -0.83 -5.34 -13.45
N SER A 148 -1.04 -5.31 -12.13
CA SER A 148 -0.74 -4.14 -11.31
C SER A 148 0.68 -4.19 -10.76
N THR A 149 1.62 -3.51 -11.43
CA THR A 149 3.04 -3.51 -11.02
C THR A 149 3.24 -3.05 -9.57
N VAL A 150 2.47 -2.07 -9.11
CA VAL A 150 2.55 -1.55 -7.75
C VAL A 150 2.18 -2.63 -6.74
N LEU A 151 1.06 -3.32 -6.98
CA LEU A 151 0.59 -4.39 -6.12
C LEU A 151 1.57 -5.57 -6.12
N GLN A 152 2.04 -5.99 -7.28
CA GLN A 152 3.02 -7.10 -7.38
C GLN A 152 4.32 -6.77 -6.64
N GLY A 153 4.81 -5.53 -6.75
CA GLY A 153 6.02 -5.10 -6.06
C GLY A 153 5.84 -5.09 -4.53
N ALA A 154 4.73 -4.53 -4.05
CA ALA A 154 4.39 -4.53 -2.63
C ALA A 154 4.20 -5.95 -2.08
N ALA A 155 3.50 -6.81 -2.82
CA ALA A 155 3.29 -8.20 -2.42
C ALA A 155 4.61 -8.97 -2.35
N CYS A 156 5.49 -8.86 -3.35
CA CYS A 156 6.82 -9.45 -3.30
C CYS A 156 7.63 -8.95 -2.09
N SER A 157 7.53 -7.67 -1.75
CA SER A 157 8.17 -7.11 -0.55
C SER A 157 7.62 -7.72 0.73
N ALA A 158 6.30 -7.84 0.86
CA ALA A 158 5.67 -8.47 2.02
C ALA A 158 6.13 -9.93 2.18
N VAL A 159 6.10 -10.71 1.09
CA VAL A 159 6.53 -12.11 1.10
C VAL A 159 8.02 -12.24 1.42
N ALA A 160 8.87 -11.35 0.90
CA ALA A 160 10.29 -11.35 1.23
C ALA A 160 10.51 -11.21 2.74
N ASN A 161 9.79 -10.31 3.39
CA ASN A 161 9.89 -10.09 4.84
C ASN A 161 9.29 -11.24 5.65
N LEU A 162 8.15 -11.81 5.23
CA LEU A 162 7.55 -12.97 5.88
C LEU A 162 8.42 -14.23 5.76
N ALA A 163 9.09 -14.43 4.61
CA ALA A 163 9.95 -15.58 4.36
C ALA A 163 11.30 -15.52 5.11
N MET A 164 11.61 -14.43 5.81
CA MET A 164 12.81 -14.34 6.66
C MET A 164 12.76 -15.37 7.79
N ASP A 165 11.59 -15.58 8.38
CA ASP A 165 11.36 -16.54 9.46
C ASP A 165 11.10 -17.93 8.86
N GLY A 166 11.90 -18.93 9.27
CA GLY A 166 11.92 -20.27 8.63
C GLY A 166 10.59 -21.05 8.71
N GLU A 167 9.80 -20.83 9.76
CA GLU A 167 8.50 -21.49 9.97
C GLU A 167 7.45 -21.05 8.91
N ASP A 168 7.62 -19.84 8.37
CA ASP A 168 6.66 -19.26 7.44
C ASP A 168 6.89 -19.72 6.00
N ARG A 169 8.12 -20.15 5.67
CA ARG A 169 8.53 -20.54 4.31
C ARG A 169 7.71 -21.70 3.75
N GLU A 170 7.61 -22.79 4.49
CA GLU A 170 6.89 -23.99 4.05
C GLU A 170 5.41 -23.68 3.78
N THR A 171 4.79 -22.86 4.64
CA THR A 171 3.38 -22.48 4.46
C THR A 171 3.21 -21.53 3.27
N LEU A 172 4.10 -20.56 3.09
CA LEU A 172 4.08 -19.67 1.92
C LEU A 172 4.23 -20.48 0.62
N LEU A 173 5.12 -21.46 0.59
CA LEU A 173 5.28 -22.37 -0.55
C LEU A 173 4.03 -23.21 -0.80
N ALA A 174 3.43 -23.78 0.25
CA ALA A 174 2.20 -24.57 0.15
C ALA A 174 1.01 -23.76 -0.38
N LEU A 175 0.96 -22.47 -0.07
CA LEU A 175 -0.05 -21.52 -0.57
C LEU A 175 0.25 -20.98 -1.99
N GLY A 176 1.34 -21.42 -2.62
CA GLY A 176 1.65 -21.08 -4.01
C GLY A 176 2.49 -19.81 -4.22
N ALA A 177 3.20 -19.33 -3.19
CA ALA A 177 4.05 -18.13 -3.29
C ALA A 177 5.03 -18.20 -4.46
N ARG A 178 5.63 -19.37 -4.69
CA ARG A 178 6.60 -19.59 -5.77
C ARG A 178 6.01 -19.23 -7.14
N GLN A 179 4.87 -19.82 -7.48
CA GLN A 179 4.26 -19.66 -8.79
C GLN A 179 3.83 -18.21 -9.03
N LEU A 180 3.27 -17.56 -7.99
CA LEU A 180 2.85 -16.16 -8.07
C LEU A 180 4.04 -15.22 -8.28
N ILE A 181 5.13 -15.40 -7.52
CA ILE A 181 6.31 -14.54 -7.61
C ILE A 181 7.07 -14.78 -8.92
N GLU A 182 7.24 -16.04 -9.35
CA GLU A 182 7.86 -16.35 -10.64
C GLU A 182 7.07 -15.75 -11.81
N ALA A 183 5.73 -15.82 -11.77
CA ALA A 183 4.88 -15.18 -12.77
C ALA A 183 5.03 -13.65 -12.79
N ALA A 184 5.03 -13.00 -11.61
CA ALA A 184 5.22 -11.56 -11.49
C ALA A 184 6.60 -11.11 -12.01
N VAL A 185 7.67 -11.83 -11.62
CA VAL A 185 9.05 -11.56 -12.08
C VAL A 185 9.20 -11.83 -13.57
N ALA A 186 8.49 -12.82 -14.14
CA ALA A 186 8.51 -13.04 -15.58
C ALA A 186 7.78 -11.94 -16.37
N GLN A 187 6.69 -11.40 -15.80
CA GLN A 187 5.84 -10.41 -16.45
C GLN A 187 6.40 -8.98 -16.43
N PHE A 188 7.01 -8.56 -15.32
CA PHE A 188 7.43 -7.17 -15.14
C PHE A 188 8.93 -7.01 -15.17
N SER A 189 9.45 -6.16 -16.06
CA SER A 189 10.85 -5.72 -16.05
C SER A 189 11.13 -4.56 -15.08
N GLU A 190 10.13 -4.10 -14.34
CA GLU A 190 10.23 -2.99 -13.40
C GLU A 190 11.06 -3.36 -12.16
N ASN A 191 11.83 -2.40 -11.64
CA ASN A 191 12.87 -2.66 -10.65
C ASN A 191 12.30 -3.22 -9.34
N SER A 192 11.18 -2.70 -8.84
CA SER A 192 10.60 -3.17 -7.56
C SER A 192 10.17 -4.64 -7.62
N VAL A 193 9.41 -5.04 -8.63
CA VAL A 193 8.96 -6.45 -8.79
C VAL A 193 10.15 -7.37 -9.00
N GLN A 194 11.10 -6.98 -9.85
CA GLN A 194 12.31 -7.76 -10.09
C GLN A 194 13.16 -7.92 -8.83
N THR A 195 13.39 -6.84 -8.09
CA THR A 195 14.26 -6.85 -6.91
C THR A 195 13.59 -7.59 -5.76
N PHE A 196 12.39 -7.19 -5.38
CA PHE A 196 11.68 -7.81 -4.25
C PHE A 196 11.27 -9.24 -4.55
N GLY A 197 10.88 -9.54 -5.79
CA GLY A 197 10.54 -10.90 -6.20
C GLY A 197 11.74 -11.84 -6.10
N LYS A 198 12.92 -11.42 -6.54
CA LYS A 198 14.15 -12.23 -6.41
C LYS A 198 14.57 -12.42 -4.95
N ILE A 199 14.44 -11.38 -4.12
CA ILE A 199 14.70 -11.49 -2.68
C ILE A 199 13.71 -12.47 -2.04
N ALA A 200 12.42 -12.37 -2.37
CA ALA A 200 11.40 -13.29 -1.87
C ALA A 200 11.69 -14.74 -2.26
N LEU A 201 12.02 -15.02 -3.52
CA LEU A 201 12.41 -16.36 -3.98
C LEU A 201 13.65 -16.89 -3.23
N GLY A 202 14.67 -16.03 -3.04
CA GLY A 202 15.85 -16.38 -2.27
C GLY A 202 15.55 -16.70 -0.80
N ASN A 203 14.70 -15.90 -0.15
CA ASN A 203 14.28 -16.13 1.24
C ASN A 203 13.41 -17.39 1.37
N LEU A 204 12.66 -17.75 0.33
CA LEU A 204 11.93 -19.02 0.23
C LEU A 204 12.83 -20.24 -0.06
N GLY A 205 14.14 -20.06 -0.23
CA GLY A 205 15.08 -21.15 -0.52
C GLY A 205 15.04 -21.63 -1.98
N ILE A 206 14.47 -20.84 -2.89
CA ILE A 206 14.40 -21.17 -4.31
C ILE A 206 15.68 -20.69 -5.00
N GLU A 207 16.59 -21.63 -5.27
CA GLU A 207 17.88 -21.34 -5.91
C GLU A 207 17.72 -21.00 -7.40
N GLY A 208 18.42 -19.95 -7.83
CA GLY A 208 18.53 -19.49 -9.22
C GLY A 208 19.65 -18.46 -9.35
N PRO A 209 19.92 -17.89 -10.55
CA PRO A 209 20.94 -16.85 -10.74
C PRO A 209 20.45 -15.49 -10.20
N PHE A 210 20.02 -15.48 -8.94
CA PHE A 210 19.54 -14.31 -8.24
C PHE A 210 20.71 -13.78 -7.41
N PRO A 211 21.37 -12.68 -7.82
CA PRO A 211 22.36 -12.07 -6.95
C PRO A 211 21.68 -11.76 -5.62
N ARG A 212 22.32 -12.12 -4.49
CA ARG A 212 21.92 -11.61 -3.17
C ARG A 212 21.94 -10.08 -3.26
N LEU A 213 20.79 -9.46 -3.48
CA LEU A 213 20.64 -8.03 -3.64
C LEU A 213 20.67 -7.39 -2.25
N VAL A 214 21.87 -7.27 -1.69
CA VAL A 214 22.14 -6.66 -0.37
C VAL A 214 21.76 -5.16 -0.35
N ALA A 215 21.57 -4.52 -1.51
CA ALA A 215 21.44 -3.06 -1.62
C ALA A 215 20.05 -2.48 -1.24
N GLN A 216 19.04 -3.30 -0.91
CA GLN A 216 17.68 -2.83 -0.54
C GLN A 216 17.10 -3.52 0.70
N VAL A 217 17.95 -4.20 1.48
CA VAL A 217 17.61 -4.74 2.79
C VAL A 217 18.21 -3.83 3.87
N ASP A 218 17.47 -3.59 4.94
CA ASP A 218 17.99 -2.83 6.09
C ASP A 218 19.02 -3.65 6.88
N ALA A 219 19.56 -3.07 7.97
CA ALA A 219 20.54 -3.74 8.82
C ALA A 219 20.02 -5.05 9.46
N SER A 220 18.70 -5.25 9.48
CA SER A 220 18.02 -6.45 9.98
C SER A 220 17.72 -7.47 8.87
N GLY A 221 18.06 -7.17 7.61
CA GLY A 221 17.81 -8.02 6.45
C GLY A 221 16.39 -7.89 5.87
N LEU A 222 15.59 -6.93 6.33
CA LEU A 222 14.22 -6.72 5.86
C LEU A 222 14.20 -5.77 4.65
N VAL A 223 13.35 -6.10 3.68
CA VAL A 223 13.09 -5.28 2.50
C VAL A 223 12.38 -3.99 2.91
N SER A 224 12.87 -2.86 2.38
CA SER A 224 12.23 -1.56 2.54
C SER A 224 11.44 -1.17 1.29
N LEU A 225 10.15 -0.88 1.48
CA LEU A 225 9.25 -0.32 0.48
C LEU A 225 9.11 1.19 0.74
N PRO A 226 9.05 2.07 -0.28
CA PRO A 226 8.70 3.46 -0.07
C PRO A 226 7.17 3.62 0.16
N PRO A 227 6.70 4.76 0.72
CA PRO A 227 5.27 5.01 0.96
C PRO A 227 4.42 4.96 -0.32
N ALA A 228 3.10 4.83 -0.16
CA ALA A 228 2.17 4.71 -1.27
C ALA A 228 2.32 5.82 -2.33
N ALA A 229 2.52 7.07 -1.94
CA ALA A 229 2.68 8.21 -2.85
C ALA A 229 3.88 8.05 -3.76
N ALA A 230 4.92 7.34 -3.31
CA ALA A 230 6.10 7.02 -4.11
C ALA A 230 5.87 5.80 -5.02
N LEU A 231 5.08 4.81 -4.58
CA LEU A 231 4.75 3.63 -5.39
C LEU A 231 3.76 3.92 -6.52
N HIS A 232 2.83 4.85 -6.32
CA HIS A 232 1.95 5.34 -7.37
C HIS A 232 2.67 6.19 -8.41
N THR A 233 3.95 6.49 -8.17
CA THR A 233 4.80 7.10 -9.17
C THR A 233 5.53 6.03 -9.95
N SER A 234 4.85 5.45 -10.94
CA SER A 234 5.58 5.12 -12.15
C SER A 234 6.31 6.40 -12.59
N ASN A 235 7.65 6.37 -12.57
CA ASN A 235 8.45 7.42 -13.16
C ASN A 235 8.38 7.39 -14.68
N ARG A 236 7.56 6.50 -15.26
CA ARG A 236 7.25 6.43 -16.68
C ARG A 236 5.92 7.09 -16.98
N CYS A 237 5.73 7.35 -18.27
CA CYS A 237 4.50 7.84 -18.83
C CYS A 237 3.42 6.76 -18.72
N ALA A 238 2.23 7.11 -18.25
CA ALA A 238 1.11 6.18 -18.16
C ALA A 238 0.38 5.92 -19.49
N ALA A 239 0.81 6.53 -20.60
CA ALA A 239 0.20 6.27 -21.90
C ALA A 239 0.60 4.90 -22.45
N ARG A 240 -0.36 4.12 -22.94
CA ARG A 240 -0.11 2.84 -23.60
C ARG A 240 0.91 2.99 -24.73
N GLY A 241 1.94 2.14 -24.71
CA GLY A 241 3.02 2.14 -25.71
C GLY A 241 4.06 3.26 -25.54
N CYS A 242 4.10 3.94 -24.40
CA CYS A 242 5.07 5.00 -24.12
C CYS A 242 5.96 4.68 -22.91
N ASP A 243 7.24 4.46 -23.17
CA ASP A 243 8.25 4.15 -22.13
C ASP A 243 9.02 5.37 -21.62
N ALA A 244 8.67 6.58 -22.07
CA ALA A 244 9.35 7.80 -21.68
C ALA A 244 9.14 8.13 -20.20
N ALA A 245 10.07 8.87 -19.59
CA ALA A 245 9.93 9.35 -18.22
C ALA A 245 8.71 10.28 -18.06
N GLY A 246 7.89 10.01 -17.04
CA GLY A 246 6.74 10.80 -16.64
C GLY A 246 7.18 12.06 -15.91
N THR A 247 7.43 13.14 -16.64
CA THR A 247 7.91 14.42 -16.08
C THR A 247 6.79 15.33 -15.58
N LYS A 248 5.52 15.02 -15.91
CA LYS A 248 4.35 15.86 -15.61
C LYS A 248 3.27 15.05 -14.94
N ARG A 249 2.66 15.57 -13.86
CA ARG A 249 1.55 14.91 -13.16
C ARG A 249 0.21 15.33 -13.76
N CYS A 250 -0.79 14.45 -13.70
CA CYS A 250 -2.17 14.82 -13.96
C CYS A 250 -2.58 15.99 -13.06
N GLY A 251 -3.06 17.09 -13.63
CA GLY A 251 -3.41 18.29 -12.88
C GLY A 251 -4.56 18.11 -11.87
N ARG A 252 -5.38 17.06 -12.05
CA ARG A 252 -6.52 16.74 -11.19
C ARG A 252 -6.11 15.81 -10.05
N CYS A 253 -5.88 14.52 -10.32
CA CYS A 253 -5.56 13.57 -9.25
C CYS A 253 -4.10 13.66 -8.74
N ARG A 254 -3.16 14.25 -9.48
CA ARG A 254 -1.70 14.30 -9.16
C ARG A 254 -0.97 12.95 -8.99
N VAL A 255 -1.70 11.84 -9.07
CA VAL A 255 -1.22 10.46 -8.93
C VAL A 255 -0.51 9.99 -10.19
N VAL A 256 -1.13 10.10 -11.36
CA VAL A 256 -0.61 9.56 -12.63
C VAL A 256 0.35 10.54 -13.32
N LYS A 257 1.48 10.03 -13.85
CA LYS A 257 2.49 10.82 -14.58
C LYS A 257 2.46 10.58 -16.09
N TYR A 258 2.84 11.61 -16.85
CA TYR A 258 2.92 11.61 -18.31
C TYR A 258 4.19 12.35 -18.76
N CYS A 259 4.79 11.91 -19.86
CA CYS A 259 5.90 12.65 -20.49
C CYS A 259 5.41 13.92 -21.20
N SER A 260 4.14 13.94 -21.65
CA SER A 260 3.54 15.02 -22.43
C SER A 260 2.03 15.14 -22.20
N LYS A 261 1.46 16.31 -22.52
CA LYS A 261 0.00 16.50 -22.53
C LYS A 261 -0.69 15.62 -23.56
N THR A 262 -0.01 15.28 -24.66
CA THR A 262 -0.53 14.39 -25.70
C THR A 262 -0.74 12.98 -25.16
N CYS A 263 0.25 12.45 -24.42
CA CYS A 263 0.14 11.16 -23.74
C CYS A 263 -0.98 11.16 -22.69
N GLN A 264 -1.13 12.26 -21.93
CA GLN A 264 -2.24 12.42 -20.99
C GLN A 264 -3.60 12.38 -21.68
N ALA A 265 -3.75 13.10 -22.79
CA ALA A 265 -5.00 13.13 -23.56
C ALA A 265 -5.31 11.76 -24.19
N GLY A 266 -4.30 11.08 -24.72
CA GLY A 266 -4.45 9.73 -25.29
C GLY A 266 -4.86 8.68 -24.24
N HIS A 267 -4.32 8.77 -23.02
CA HIS A 267 -4.71 7.89 -21.92
C HIS A 267 -6.02 8.31 -21.23
N TRP A 268 -6.57 9.50 -21.53
CA TRP A 268 -7.68 10.08 -20.78
C TRP A 268 -8.93 9.20 -20.75
N ALA A 269 -9.26 8.51 -21.85
CA ALA A 269 -10.44 7.64 -21.91
C ALA A 269 -10.40 6.50 -20.86
N GLU A 270 -9.22 5.97 -20.56
CA GLU A 270 -8.98 4.92 -19.57
C GLU A 270 -8.77 5.52 -18.17
N HIS A 271 -7.97 6.60 -18.09
CA HIS A 271 -7.65 7.28 -16.84
C HIS A 271 -8.85 7.97 -16.17
N LYS A 272 -9.80 8.51 -16.95
CA LYS A 272 -10.85 9.41 -16.47
C LYS A 272 -11.62 8.85 -15.26
N ARG A 273 -12.05 7.59 -15.34
CA ARG A 273 -12.84 6.95 -14.26
C ARG A 273 -12.05 6.88 -12.96
N VAL A 274 -10.77 6.50 -13.05
CA VAL A 274 -9.86 6.45 -11.90
C VAL A 274 -9.56 7.86 -11.39
N CYS A 275 -9.29 8.81 -12.28
CA CYS A 275 -9.01 10.20 -11.92
C CYS A 275 -10.19 10.87 -11.21
N GLU A 276 -11.42 10.53 -11.60
CA GLU A 276 -12.65 11.03 -11.00
C GLU A 276 -12.92 10.40 -9.64
N SER A 277 -12.55 9.13 -9.45
CA SER A 277 -12.69 8.44 -8.15
C SER A 277 -11.67 8.86 -7.08
N LEU A 278 -10.66 9.66 -7.45
CA LEU A 278 -9.56 10.10 -6.61
C LEU A 278 -9.75 11.52 -6.06
N ASN A 279 -10.92 12.14 -6.28
CA ASN A 279 -11.07 13.59 -6.18
C ASN A 279 -12.44 14.02 -5.67
#